data_AF-A0AA88Y969-F1
#
_entry.id   AF-A0AA88Y969-F1
#
_cell.length_a   1.000
_cell.length_b   1.000
_cell.length_c   1.000
_cell.angle_alpha   90.00
_cell.angle_beta   90.00
_cell.angle_gamma   90.00
#
_symmetry.space_group_name_H-M   'P 1'
#
loop_
_entity.id
_entity.type
_entity.pdbx_description
1 polymer ?
#
loop_
_entity_poly.entity_id
_entity_poly.type
_entity_poly.pdbx_seq_one_letter_code
_entity_poly.pdbx_strand_id
1 'polypeptide(L)'
;MTGPVQTSLEKTDPRPPVHSECQSDSSCDNIHELASAEHGWYYVRPLFISIYIFICVAWSPAFRGLVCVWSSNSEEVLYTTTEIDMVLAPLAVSVERNQVIDYGTTVYYDHSSFLMRSNNGGIRWYTVIKPFQIQTFVVLFAVFMGSTFCLLLVEKCSILSHGGEKSIMPTFGECLWYFFGASLAQGGTYETRSHSGAVFISLFWIYSAIVLVFYSGSLMSQLTVLKEQNMMETASDLARQNRLTYGTLGGSYYSMKLKNSSRPIYRVLYNNIMEFYKTDPEVLSTDHEVHYRKVKTEDYILILDKVYMTLKAATDCDLHISSATFDVVQEAPGFPKGSPIRDVISEQLNSFIDLSNPSLHPLPCECSSSDFNYSPCGHVITGDLSIVKNDKLRELLKKGPKYRESMSFTWNQNVKIIMDSCEEYARRWAKKEDVQLNTLSEWIKSIRGLLLSRINRLKSTVNTRFVSIFKDPDVITELTYLQEHYVITPADKASNNYTFTCKKYYFDSLVKELGLNSTPGNPTYTPTNLSASEIIDNHKSALASFGFDTTNLDLDLPYLYCIPKMHKNPYKQRFIAGSSKCSTKSVSISPKFYLKSNLGYKNIVRRYILAVVSTRCGF
;
A
#
# COMPACT_ATOMS: atom_id res chain seq x y z
N MET A 1 13.53 22.43 -56.23
CA MET A 1 12.12 21.98 -56.21
C MET A 1 11.87 21.38 -54.83
N THR A 2 11.75 22.20 -53.77
CA THR A 2 10.47 22.71 -53.21
C THR A 2 9.53 21.54 -52.89
N GLY A 3 9.34 21.09 -51.65
CA GLY A 3 8.94 21.82 -50.44
C GLY A 3 7.59 21.21 -49.97
N PRO A 4 7.34 21.03 -48.66
CA PRO A 4 6.22 20.24 -48.13
C PRO A 4 4.94 21.09 -47.95
N VAL A 5 3.75 20.45 -47.92
CA VAL A 5 2.47 21.16 -47.69
C VAL A 5 1.88 20.80 -46.32
N GLN A 6 1.61 21.89 -45.59
CA GLN A 6 0.97 22.03 -44.29
C GLN A 6 -0.57 22.00 -44.37
N THR A 7 -1.17 21.48 -43.30
CA THR A 7 -2.38 21.91 -42.55
C THR A 7 -3.31 23.01 -43.09
N SER A 8 -4.62 22.81 -42.93
CA SER A 8 -5.52 23.81 -42.30
C SER A 8 -6.90 23.22 -41.90
N LEU A 9 -7.27 23.52 -40.65
CA LEU A 9 -8.62 23.41 -40.09
C LEU A 9 -9.45 24.62 -40.52
N GLU A 10 -10.73 24.42 -40.84
CA GLU A 10 -11.70 25.49 -41.05
C GLU A 10 -12.71 25.52 -39.88
N LYS A 11 -12.83 26.68 -39.26
CA LYS A 11 -13.80 27.06 -38.22
C LYS A 11 -15.01 27.73 -38.89
N THR A 12 -16.20 27.50 -38.35
CA THR A 12 -17.34 28.42 -38.47
C THR A 12 -17.97 28.67 -37.10
N ASP A 13 -17.82 29.92 -36.64
CA ASP A 13 -18.61 30.62 -35.60
C ASP A 13 -19.96 31.11 -36.22
N PRO A 14 -20.96 31.72 -35.53
CA PRO A 14 -20.84 32.56 -34.32
C PRO A 14 -22.00 32.50 -33.27
N ARG A 15 -21.72 33.07 -32.09
CA ARG A 15 -22.73 33.57 -31.12
C ARG A 15 -22.82 35.11 -31.19
N PRO A 16 -23.98 35.74 -30.96
CA PRO A 16 -24.11 37.18 -30.75
C PRO A 16 -23.98 37.59 -29.25
N PRO A 17 -23.86 38.89 -28.95
CA PRO A 17 -23.08 39.39 -27.81
C PRO A 17 -23.87 39.88 -26.58
N VAL A 18 -23.07 40.19 -25.57
CA VAL A 18 -23.30 40.70 -24.21
C VAL A 18 -24.00 42.07 -24.17
N HIS A 19 -24.78 42.32 -23.11
CA HIS A 19 -24.92 43.64 -22.51
C HIS A 19 -24.82 43.59 -20.97
N SER A 20 -24.08 44.57 -20.45
CA SER A 20 -23.70 44.89 -19.08
C SER A 20 -24.59 45.99 -18.48
N GLU A 21 -24.47 46.19 -17.15
CA GLU A 21 -24.79 47.37 -16.28
C GLU A 21 -25.63 46.92 -15.07
N CYS A 22 -25.47 47.39 -13.82
CA CYS A 22 -24.89 48.59 -13.22
C CYS A 22 -24.56 48.29 -11.73
N GLN A 23 -23.40 48.73 -11.21
CA GLN A 23 -23.18 49.87 -10.29
C GLN A 23 -23.30 49.59 -8.77
N SER A 24 -22.33 50.19 -8.09
CA SER A 24 -21.97 50.24 -6.68
C SER A 24 -22.99 50.94 -5.79
N ASP A 25 -23.03 50.57 -4.49
CA ASP A 25 -23.05 51.58 -3.44
C ASP A 25 -22.53 51.06 -2.09
N SER A 26 -21.81 51.94 -1.42
CA SER A 26 -21.16 51.84 -0.11
C SER A 26 -22.04 52.44 0.98
N SER A 27 -22.10 51.84 2.18
CA SER A 27 -22.16 52.60 3.45
C SER A 27 -22.12 51.72 4.71
N CYS A 28 -21.36 52.24 5.69
CA CYS A 28 -21.47 52.10 7.15
C CYS A 28 -20.87 50.87 7.85
N ASP A 29 -19.62 51.08 8.28
CA ASP A 29 -19.00 50.48 9.45
C ASP A 29 -19.62 50.98 10.78
N ASN A 30 -19.44 50.15 11.82
CA ASN A 30 -19.51 50.38 13.27
C ASN A 30 -20.85 50.17 13.99
N ILE A 31 -21.06 48.93 14.49
CA ILE A 31 -21.43 48.67 15.89
C ILE A 31 -20.69 47.40 16.35
N HIS A 32 -19.88 47.54 17.39
CA HIS A 32 -19.26 46.44 18.15
C HIS A 32 -20.28 45.84 19.13
N GLU A 33 -20.17 44.52 19.32
CA GLU A 33 -20.70 43.68 20.41
C GLU A 33 -22.14 43.12 20.37
N LEU A 34 -22.17 41.77 20.52
CA LEU A 34 -23.20 40.83 20.99
C LEU A 34 -24.03 40.05 19.95
N ALA A 35 -24.02 38.72 20.17
CA ALA A 35 -24.84 37.65 19.58
C ALA A 35 -24.49 37.30 18.11
N SER A 36 -24.54 36.08 17.60
CA SER A 36 -24.97 34.75 18.03
C SER A 36 -24.65 33.80 16.86
N ALA A 37 -24.70 32.49 17.10
CA ALA A 37 -24.68 31.39 16.14
C ALA A 37 -25.41 31.63 14.79
N GLU A 38 -24.91 30.99 13.71
CA GLU A 38 -25.64 30.23 12.67
C GLU A 38 -24.66 29.87 11.53
N HIS A 39 -24.33 28.58 11.29
CA HIS A 39 -25.05 27.55 10.53
C HIS A 39 -25.01 27.71 8.99
N GLY A 40 -24.30 26.77 8.35
CA GLY A 40 -24.42 26.48 6.92
C GLY A 40 -24.64 24.98 6.73
N TRP A 41 -25.90 24.61 6.55
CA TRP A 41 -26.39 23.25 6.33
C TRP A 41 -26.12 22.78 4.90
N TYR A 42 -25.72 21.52 4.72
CA TYR A 42 -25.89 20.79 3.46
C TYR A 42 -26.69 19.51 3.73
N TYR A 43 -27.93 19.50 3.23
CA TYR A 43 -28.86 18.38 3.22
C TYR A 43 -28.42 17.29 2.24
N VAL A 44 -28.42 16.04 2.68
CA VAL A 44 -28.62 14.86 1.81
C VAL A 44 -29.55 13.89 2.55
N ARG A 45 -30.76 13.69 2.02
CA ARG A 45 -31.68 12.62 2.43
C ARG A 45 -31.29 11.31 1.72
N PRO A 46 -31.46 10.17 2.39
CA PRO A 46 -32.20 9.08 1.78
C PRO A 46 -33.35 8.60 2.68
N LEU A 47 -34.48 8.28 2.04
CA LEU A 47 -35.60 7.54 2.62
C LEU A 47 -35.21 6.07 2.79
N PHE A 48 -35.22 5.57 4.02
CA PHE A 48 -35.75 4.26 4.40
C PHE A 48 -36.29 4.39 5.83
N ILE A 49 -37.36 3.67 6.12
CA ILE A 49 -38.21 3.82 7.32
C ILE A 49 -37.39 3.52 8.58
N SER A 50 -36.88 4.58 9.23
CA SER A 50 -36.29 4.51 10.56
C SER A 50 -37.38 4.58 11.61
N ILE A 51 -37.48 3.54 12.43
CA ILE A 51 -37.92 3.69 13.82
C ILE A 51 -36.90 4.64 14.47
N TYR A 52 -37.32 5.88 14.69
CA TYR A 52 -36.51 6.94 15.27
C TYR A 52 -36.16 6.59 16.72
N ILE A 53 -34.92 6.15 16.96
CA ILE A 53 -34.21 6.39 18.21
C ILE A 53 -33.10 7.39 17.86
N PHE A 54 -33.28 8.65 18.29
CA PHE A 54 -32.33 9.73 18.11
C PHE A 54 -31.02 9.39 18.84
N ILE A 55 -29.92 9.17 18.09
CA ILE A 55 -28.56 9.23 18.64
C ILE A 55 -27.91 10.46 18.01
N CYS A 56 -27.90 11.57 18.76
CA CYS A 56 -27.16 12.78 18.42
C CYS A 56 -25.67 12.55 18.71
N VAL A 57 -24.85 12.43 17.67
CA VAL A 57 -23.40 12.66 17.76
C VAL A 57 -23.17 14.13 17.41
N ALA A 58 -23.15 14.99 18.42
CA ALA A 58 -22.82 16.41 18.28
C ALA A 58 -21.63 16.74 19.19
N TRP A 59 -20.49 17.06 18.56
CA TRP A 59 -19.33 17.64 19.24
C TRP A 59 -19.60 19.15 19.39
N SER A 60 -19.91 19.58 20.60
CA SER A 60 -20.11 21.00 20.97
C SER A 60 -19.41 21.25 22.31
N PRO A 61 -18.68 22.37 22.49
CA PRO A 61 -18.02 22.72 23.75
C PRO A 61 -18.99 23.05 24.90
N ALA A 62 -20.31 22.96 24.67
CA ALA A 62 -21.34 23.42 25.60
C ALA A 62 -22.32 22.33 26.09
N PHE A 63 -22.09 21.05 25.80
CA PHE A 63 -22.94 19.97 26.32
C PHE A 63 -22.29 19.23 27.49
N ARG A 64 -22.91 19.36 28.67
CA ARG A 64 -22.65 18.54 29.86
C ARG A 64 -23.23 17.13 29.67
N GLY A 65 -22.52 16.30 28.93
CA GLY A 65 -22.76 14.85 28.81
C GLY A 65 -21.41 14.13 28.84
N LEU A 66 -21.27 13.13 29.72
CA LEU A 66 -20.03 12.38 29.97
C LEU A 66 -18.80 13.28 30.17
N VAL A 67 -18.76 13.97 31.31
CA VAL A 67 -17.53 14.62 31.74
C VAL A 67 -16.60 13.57 32.33
N CYS A 68 -15.56 13.19 31.59
CA CYS A 68 -14.32 12.76 32.22
C CYS A 68 -13.68 14.02 32.85
N VAL A 69 -13.98 14.32 34.11
CA VAL A 69 -13.21 15.32 34.87
C VAL A 69 -11.95 14.63 35.36
N TRP A 70 -10.79 15.03 34.83
CA TRP A 70 -9.51 14.80 35.51
C TRP A 70 -9.16 16.06 36.31
N SER A 71 -9.06 15.92 37.62
CA SER A 71 -8.35 16.88 38.48
C SER A 71 -6.90 16.42 38.62
N SER A 72 -5.96 17.35 38.68
CA SER A 72 -4.52 17.13 38.56
C SER A 72 -3.84 16.33 39.68
N ASN A 73 -4.58 15.77 40.64
CA ASN A 73 -4.01 15.13 41.81
C ASN A 73 -4.56 13.71 41.96
N SER A 74 -3.69 12.74 41.69
CA SER A 74 -3.64 11.38 42.26
C SER A 74 -4.86 10.95 43.11
N GLU A 75 -5.87 10.36 42.47
CA GLU A 75 -6.73 9.24 42.91
C GLU A 75 -7.99 9.20 42.02
N GLU A 76 -8.26 8.05 41.38
CA GLU A 76 -9.34 7.86 40.41
C GLU A 76 -10.68 7.64 41.11
N VAL A 77 -11.70 8.45 40.80
CA VAL A 77 -13.11 8.12 41.06
C VAL A 77 -13.95 8.51 39.84
N LEU A 78 -14.36 7.53 39.04
CA LEU A 78 -15.39 7.69 38.01
C LEU A 78 -16.76 7.70 38.69
N TYR A 79 -17.44 8.84 38.70
CA TYR A 79 -18.84 8.93 39.06
C TYR A 79 -19.69 8.64 37.82
N THR A 80 -20.35 7.48 37.78
CA THR A 80 -21.55 7.32 36.95
C THR A 80 -22.66 8.10 37.63
N THR A 81 -22.99 9.30 37.15
CA THR A 81 -24.33 9.84 37.41
C THR A 81 -25.32 8.89 36.74
N THR A 82 -26.40 8.54 37.42
CA THR A 82 -27.47 7.65 36.94
C THR A 82 -28.29 8.25 35.78
N GLU A 83 -27.70 9.15 35.01
CA GLU A 83 -28.36 9.93 33.95
C GLU A 83 -28.18 9.31 32.56
N ILE A 84 -27.30 8.31 32.40
CA ILE A 84 -26.98 7.68 31.12
C ILE A 84 -27.26 6.17 31.18
N ASP A 85 -28.20 5.70 30.37
CA ASP A 85 -28.63 4.30 30.35
C ASP A 85 -27.69 3.36 29.57
N MET A 86 -27.01 3.88 28.54
CA MET A 86 -26.09 3.13 27.68
C MET A 86 -25.08 4.06 26.99
N VAL A 87 -23.87 3.55 26.77
CA VAL A 87 -22.81 4.19 25.99
C VAL A 87 -22.53 3.37 24.73
N LEU A 88 -22.89 3.92 23.58
CA LEU A 88 -22.57 3.36 22.26
C LEU A 88 -21.44 4.18 21.61
N ALA A 89 -20.21 3.78 21.90
CA ALA A 89 -18.99 4.44 21.43
C ALA A 89 -17.89 3.37 21.23
N PRO A 90 -16.78 3.68 20.52
CA PRO A 90 -15.57 2.88 20.58
C PRO A 90 -14.98 2.95 22.00
N LEU A 91 -15.56 2.16 22.89
CA LEU A 91 -15.15 2.01 24.28
C LEU A 91 -14.37 0.70 24.48
N ALA A 92 -13.06 0.85 24.58
CA ALA A 92 -12.17 -0.26 24.90
C ALA A 92 -12.51 -0.89 26.26
N VAL A 93 -12.62 -2.22 26.26
CA VAL A 93 -12.84 -3.06 27.44
C VAL A 93 -11.58 -3.11 28.29
N SER A 94 -11.70 -2.70 29.56
CA SER A 94 -10.60 -2.75 30.53
C SER A 94 -11.10 -3.25 31.89
N VAL A 95 -10.20 -3.86 32.68
CA VAL A 95 -10.53 -4.40 34.00
C VAL A 95 -10.88 -3.26 34.96
N GLU A 96 -10.16 -2.14 34.87
CA GLU A 96 -10.36 -0.95 35.68
C GLU A 96 -11.73 -0.32 35.42
N ARG A 97 -12.14 -0.22 34.15
CA ARG A 97 -13.46 0.29 33.78
C ARG A 97 -14.59 -0.69 34.14
N ASN A 98 -14.35 -2.00 34.05
CA ASN A 98 -15.34 -3.01 34.42
C ASN A 98 -15.70 -3.03 35.93
N GLN A 99 -14.96 -2.30 36.76
CA GLN A 99 -15.31 -2.10 38.18
C GLN A 99 -16.48 -1.13 38.35
N VAL A 100 -16.68 -0.19 37.41
CA VAL A 100 -17.68 0.88 37.50
C VAL A 100 -18.78 0.80 36.45
N ILE A 101 -18.51 0.16 35.31
CA ILE A 101 -19.48 -0.11 34.24
C ILE A 101 -19.50 -1.60 33.91
N ASP A 102 -20.60 -2.09 33.34
CA ASP A 102 -20.68 -3.43 32.76
C ASP A 102 -20.62 -3.33 31.23
N TYR A 103 -19.81 -4.16 30.60
CA TYR A 103 -19.73 -4.23 29.14
C TYR A 103 -20.76 -5.21 28.57
N GLY A 104 -21.30 -4.90 27.40
CA GLY A 104 -22.08 -5.85 26.59
C GLY A 104 -21.19 -6.76 25.74
N THR A 105 -21.80 -7.46 24.79
CA THR A 105 -21.08 -8.25 23.77
C THR A 105 -20.07 -7.39 23.02
N THR A 106 -18.83 -7.89 22.90
CA THR A 106 -17.78 -7.29 22.06
C THR A 106 -18.23 -7.24 20.60
N VAL A 107 -18.33 -6.03 20.05
CA VAL A 107 -18.79 -5.79 18.68
C VAL A 107 -17.63 -5.85 17.69
N TYR A 108 -16.45 -5.39 18.12
CA TYR A 108 -15.30 -5.24 17.26
C TYR A 108 -13.99 -5.49 18.01
N TYR A 109 -13.00 -6.04 17.30
CA TYR A 109 -11.64 -6.21 17.78
C TYR A 109 -10.72 -5.30 16.98
N ASP A 110 -10.06 -4.35 17.65
CA ASP A 110 -9.00 -3.53 17.07
C ASP A 110 -7.63 -3.99 17.59
N HIS A 111 -6.57 -3.39 17.05
CA HIS A 111 -5.20 -3.60 17.43
C HIS A 111 -4.49 -2.27 17.65
N SER A 112 -3.55 -2.23 18.60
CA SER A 112 -2.65 -1.09 18.76
C SER A 112 -1.53 -1.16 17.74
N SER A 113 -1.13 -0.02 17.18
CA SER A 113 0.00 0.04 16.25
C SER A 113 0.78 1.36 16.42
N PHE A 114 1.74 1.59 15.53
CA PHE A 114 2.62 2.76 15.53
C PHE A 114 2.39 3.58 14.27
N LEU A 115 2.12 4.88 14.44
CA LEU A 115 2.08 5.84 13.36
C LEU A 115 3.35 6.67 13.35
N MET A 116 3.95 6.78 12.19
CA MET A 116 5.20 7.48 11.96
C MET A 116 5.16 8.26 10.65
N ARG A 117 6.15 9.13 10.45
CA ARG A 117 6.32 9.83 9.19
C ARG A 117 6.79 8.88 8.08
N SER A 118 6.16 8.96 6.93
CA SER A 118 6.61 8.28 5.72
C SER A 118 7.94 8.88 5.26
N ASN A 119 9.01 8.09 5.25
CA ASN A 119 10.30 8.52 4.73
C ASN A 119 10.36 8.25 3.22
N ASN A 120 9.72 9.13 2.44
CA ASN A 120 9.79 9.13 0.97
C ASN A 120 11.15 9.64 0.47
N GLY A 121 12.24 9.02 0.94
CA GLY A 121 13.58 9.30 0.48
C GLY A 121 13.74 8.85 -0.96
N GLY A 122 13.74 9.82 -1.89
CA GLY A 122 13.94 9.54 -3.31
C GLY A 122 15.23 8.78 -3.62
N ILE A 123 15.30 8.23 -4.84
CA ILE A 123 16.46 7.49 -5.33
C ILE A 123 17.70 8.40 -5.28
N ARG A 124 18.61 8.10 -4.36
CA ARG A 124 19.89 8.84 -4.21
C ARG A 124 20.84 8.37 -5.31
N TRP A 125 21.67 9.24 -5.86
CA TRP A 125 22.54 8.92 -7.01
C TRP A 125 23.50 7.74 -6.76
N TYR A 126 24.00 7.59 -5.53
CA TYR A 126 24.89 6.48 -5.14
C TYR A 126 24.20 5.11 -5.21
N THR A 127 22.87 5.07 -5.36
CA THR A 127 22.11 3.84 -5.62
C THR A 127 22.55 3.19 -6.94
N VAL A 128 23.08 3.96 -7.89
CA VAL A 128 23.61 3.43 -9.16
C VAL A 128 24.89 2.61 -8.94
N ILE A 129 25.72 2.93 -7.93
CA ILE A 129 26.98 2.24 -7.65
C ILE A 129 26.78 1.00 -6.75
N LYS A 130 25.69 0.97 -5.98
CA LYS A 130 25.33 -0.14 -5.09
C LYS A 130 25.13 -1.56 -5.70
N PRO A 131 24.88 -1.77 -7.01
CA PRO A 131 24.68 -3.11 -7.54
C PRO A 131 25.88 -4.03 -7.35
N PHE A 132 27.09 -3.47 -7.36
CA PHE A 132 28.33 -4.20 -7.11
C PHE A 132 28.95 -3.81 -5.77
N GLN A 133 29.54 -4.80 -5.11
CA GLN A 133 30.34 -4.56 -3.92
C GLN A 133 31.67 -3.94 -4.31
N ILE A 134 32.29 -3.21 -3.40
CA ILE A 134 33.60 -2.57 -3.64
C ILE A 134 34.66 -3.58 -4.10
N GLN A 135 34.62 -4.81 -3.57
CA GLN A 135 35.49 -5.91 -3.96
C GLN A 135 35.39 -6.25 -5.45
N THR A 136 34.18 -6.21 -6.03
CA THR A 136 33.95 -6.47 -7.45
C THR A 136 34.59 -5.37 -8.31
N PHE A 137 34.47 -4.10 -7.91
CA PHE A 137 35.10 -2.99 -8.63
C PHE A 137 36.63 -3.11 -8.66
N VAL A 138 37.24 -3.54 -7.56
CA VAL A 138 38.69 -3.79 -7.49
C VAL A 138 39.10 -4.87 -8.49
N VAL A 139 38.35 -5.98 -8.59
CA VAL A 139 38.63 -7.05 -9.55
C VAL A 139 38.44 -6.58 -10.99
N LEU A 140 37.37 -5.83 -11.29
CA LEU A 140 37.14 -5.26 -12.62
C LEU A 140 38.29 -4.35 -13.05
N PHE A 141 38.79 -3.50 -12.15
CA PHE A 141 39.93 -2.63 -12.40
C PHE A 141 41.23 -3.43 -12.63
N ALA A 142 41.47 -4.49 -11.85
CA ALA A 142 42.62 -5.36 -12.03
C ALA A 142 42.60 -6.08 -13.39
N VAL A 143 41.43 -6.61 -13.81
CA VAL A 143 41.27 -7.26 -15.12
C VAL A 143 41.46 -6.26 -16.26
N PHE A 144 40.96 -5.03 -16.11
CA PHE A 144 41.14 -3.95 -17.08
C PHE A 144 42.62 -3.59 -17.29
N MET A 145 43.36 -3.35 -16.20
CA MET A 145 44.80 -3.04 -16.25
C MET A 145 45.62 -4.24 -16.75
N GLY A 146 45.28 -5.45 -16.29
CA GLY A 146 45.94 -6.68 -16.72
C GLY A 146 45.76 -6.97 -18.21
N SER A 147 44.55 -6.73 -18.75
CA SER A 147 44.27 -6.94 -20.17
C SER A 147 45.03 -5.94 -21.06
N THR A 148 45.14 -4.69 -20.61
CA THR A 148 45.97 -3.66 -21.26
C THR A 148 47.43 -4.09 -21.35
N PHE A 149 47.98 -4.60 -20.24
CA PHE A 149 49.36 -5.09 -20.20
C PHE A 149 49.57 -6.35 -21.07
N CYS A 150 48.63 -7.30 -21.04
CA CYS A 150 48.71 -8.51 -21.85
C CYS A 150 48.68 -8.20 -23.36
N LEU A 151 47.84 -7.28 -23.81
CA LEU A 151 47.79 -6.89 -25.22
C LEU A 151 49.12 -6.28 -25.68
N LEU A 152 49.76 -5.44 -24.85
CA LEU A 152 51.08 -4.89 -25.15
C LEU A 152 52.15 -5.98 -25.28
N LEU A 153 52.11 -7.02 -24.43
CA LEU A 153 53.04 -8.14 -24.54
C LEU A 153 52.80 -8.96 -25.82
N VAL A 154 51.53 -9.25 -26.14
CA VAL A 154 51.16 -10.00 -27.35
C VAL A 154 51.64 -9.28 -28.61
N GLU A 155 51.42 -7.96 -28.70
CA GLU A 155 51.86 -7.16 -29.84
C GLU A 155 53.39 -7.04 -29.90
N LYS A 156 54.08 -6.86 -28.76
CA LYS A 156 55.56 -6.86 -28.71
C LYS A 156 56.15 -8.19 -29.18
N CYS A 157 55.63 -9.31 -28.70
CA CYS A 157 56.08 -10.65 -29.11
C CYS A 157 55.76 -10.93 -30.59
N SER A 158 54.62 -10.45 -31.08
CA SER A 158 54.24 -10.58 -32.51
C SER A 158 55.21 -9.84 -33.42
N ILE A 159 55.61 -8.61 -33.04
CA ILE A 159 56.59 -7.79 -33.78
C ILE A 159 57.99 -8.43 -33.76
N LEU A 160 58.41 -8.97 -32.60
CA LEU A 160 59.67 -9.71 -32.46
C LEU A 160 59.71 -10.96 -33.37
N SER A 161 58.58 -11.66 -33.53
CA SER A 161 58.50 -12.89 -34.32
C SER A 161 58.43 -12.66 -35.84
N HIS A 162 57.92 -11.52 -36.31
CA HIS A 162 57.66 -11.27 -37.75
C HIS A 162 58.73 -10.41 -38.44
N GLY A 163 59.87 -10.16 -37.81
CA GLY A 163 61.08 -9.68 -38.50
C GLY A 163 60.90 -8.37 -39.29
N GLY A 164 60.87 -7.24 -38.59
CA GLY A 164 61.45 -5.99 -39.12
C GLY A 164 60.62 -5.13 -40.08
N GLU A 165 59.30 -5.30 -40.20
CA GLU A 165 58.48 -4.19 -40.73
C GLU A 165 58.42 -3.07 -39.68
N LYS A 166 58.63 -1.81 -40.09
CA LYS A 166 58.52 -0.61 -39.25
C LYS A 166 57.06 -0.37 -38.83
N SER A 167 56.52 -1.25 -38.00
CA SER A 167 55.22 -1.10 -37.37
C SER A 167 55.36 -0.18 -36.15
N ILE A 168 54.53 0.87 -36.09
CA ILE A 168 54.42 1.75 -34.93
C ILE A 168 53.99 0.88 -33.74
N MET A 169 54.83 0.79 -32.69
CA MET A 169 54.48 0.06 -31.48
C MET A 169 53.28 0.76 -30.80
N PRO A 170 52.22 0.02 -30.42
CA PRO A 170 51.13 0.62 -29.69
C PRO A 170 51.62 1.15 -28.34
N THR A 171 51.25 2.39 -28.04
CA THR A 171 51.56 3.00 -26.74
C THR A 171 50.62 2.43 -25.68
N PHE A 172 51.08 2.33 -24.42
CA PHE A 172 50.23 1.87 -23.31
C PHE A 172 48.91 2.66 -23.23
N GLY A 173 48.96 3.98 -23.44
CA GLY A 173 47.79 4.84 -23.45
C GLY A 173 46.78 4.50 -24.56
N GLU A 174 47.24 4.07 -25.73
CA GLU A 174 46.37 3.70 -26.86
C GLU A 174 45.66 2.37 -26.61
N CYS A 175 46.37 1.38 -26.05
CA CYS A 175 45.75 0.13 -25.61
C CYS A 175 44.77 0.34 -24.46
N LEU A 176 45.11 1.20 -23.49
CA LEU A 176 44.23 1.53 -22.38
C LEU A 176 42.96 2.22 -22.87
N TRP A 177 43.10 3.17 -23.80
CA TRP A 177 41.97 3.87 -24.41
C TRP A 177 41.07 2.92 -25.21
N TYR A 178 41.67 1.97 -25.94
CA TYR A 178 40.93 0.94 -26.65
C TYR A 178 40.08 0.09 -25.69
N PHE A 179 40.68 -0.44 -24.61
CA PHE A 179 39.95 -1.25 -23.64
C PHE A 179 38.91 -0.45 -22.86
N PHE A 180 39.16 0.84 -22.63
CA PHE A 180 38.18 1.74 -22.01
C PHE A 180 36.95 1.89 -22.91
N GLY A 181 37.15 2.17 -24.20
CA GLY A 181 36.09 2.25 -25.18
C GLY A 181 35.35 0.93 -25.40
N ALA A 182 36.06 -0.21 -25.38
CA ALA A 182 35.47 -1.54 -25.44
C ALA A 182 34.58 -1.84 -24.20
N SER A 183 35.02 -1.43 -23.01
CA SER A 183 34.25 -1.59 -21.76
C SER A 183 32.97 -0.73 -21.74
N LEU A 184 32.99 0.42 -22.42
CA LEU A 184 31.85 1.32 -22.58
C LEU A 184 30.95 0.98 -23.79
N ALA A 185 31.23 -0.10 -24.51
CA ALA A 185 30.56 -0.46 -25.76
C ALA A 185 30.62 0.64 -26.85
N GLN A 186 31.63 1.52 -26.80
CA GLN A 186 31.90 2.55 -27.81
C GLN A 186 32.93 2.11 -28.84
N GLY A 187 33.69 1.05 -28.56
CA GLY A 187 34.79 0.58 -29.40
C GLY A 187 36.03 1.47 -29.28
N GLY A 188 37.02 1.23 -30.13
CA GLY A 188 38.25 2.01 -30.17
C GLY A 188 38.85 2.03 -31.56
N THR A 189 39.71 3.01 -31.82
CA THR A 189 40.34 3.24 -33.15
C THR A 189 41.55 2.34 -33.42
N TYR A 190 41.95 1.53 -32.44
CA TYR A 190 43.11 0.65 -32.56
C TYR A 190 42.71 -0.67 -33.24
N GLU A 191 43.37 -0.99 -34.35
CA GLU A 191 43.22 -2.24 -35.07
C GLU A 191 44.45 -3.14 -34.86
N THR A 192 44.24 -4.34 -34.30
CA THR A 192 45.32 -5.33 -34.17
C THR A 192 45.62 -5.95 -35.52
N ARG A 193 46.89 -5.99 -35.90
CA ARG A 193 47.34 -6.72 -37.10
C ARG A 193 47.62 -8.20 -36.82
N SER A 194 47.84 -8.56 -35.56
CA SER A 194 48.12 -9.92 -35.13
C SER A 194 46.85 -10.76 -34.98
N HIS A 195 46.85 -12.00 -35.50
CA HIS A 195 45.76 -12.95 -35.27
C HIS A 195 45.58 -13.28 -33.78
N SER A 196 46.67 -13.36 -32.99
CA SER A 196 46.57 -13.57 -31.54
C SER A 196 46.03 -12.35 -30.80
N GLY A 197 46.37 -11.14 -31.24
CA GLY A 197 45.80 -9.89 -30.71
C GLY A 197 44.30 -9.77 -30.96
N ALA A 198 43.86 -10.14 -32.18
CA ALA A 198 42.45 -10.14 -32.56
C ALA A 198 41.60 -11.11 -31.71
N VAL A 199 42.11 -12.32 -31.44
CA VAL A 199 41.43 -13.28 -30.55
C VAL A 199 41.34 -12.73 -29.12
N PHE A 200 42.42 -12.12 -28.61
CA PHE A 200 42.43 -11.55 -27.27
C PHE A 200 41.40 -10.41 -27.11
N ILE A 201 41.35 -9.50 -28.08
CA ILE A 201 40.35 -8.43 -28.13
C ILE A 201 38.93 -9.00 -28.17
N SER A 202 38.71 -10.03 -29.00
CA SER A 202 37.39 -10.67 -29.14
C SER A 202 36.91 -11.28 -27.81
N LEU A 203 37.80 -11.91 -27.05
CA LEU A 203 37.48 -12.43 -25.71
C LEU A 203 37.18 -11.30 -24.72
N PHE A 204 37.91 -10.18 -24.80
CA PHE A 204 37.64 -9.02 -23.95
C PHE A 204 36.30 -8.36 -24.25
N TRP A 205 35.88 -8.34 -25.52
CA TRP A 205 34.54 -7.88 -25.93
C TRP A 205 33.44 -8.73 -25.29
N ILE A 206 33.58 -10.06 -25.33
CA ILE A 206 32.64 -10.98 -24.68
C ILE A 206 32.60 -10.73 -23.16
N TYR A 207 33.75 -10.57 -22.52
CA TYR A 207 33.85 -10.23 -21.11
C TYR A 207 33.12 -8.91 -20.77
N SER A 208 33.36 -7.86 -21.55
CA SER A 208 32.74 -6.54 -21.34
C SER A 208 31.22 -6.60 -21.49
N ALA A 209 30.73 -7.33 -22.50
CA ALA A 209 29.30 -7.55 -22.71
C ALA A 209 28.65 -8.31 -21.53
N ILE A 210 29.31 -9.35 -21.02
CA ILE A 210 28.83 -10.13 -19.87
C ILE A 210 28.73 -9.23 -18.63
N VAL A 211 29.77 -8.45 -18.32
CA VAL A 211 29.77 -7.53 -17.17
C VAL A 211 28.63 -6.50 -17.28
N LEU A 212 28.41 -5.94 -18.47
CA LEU A 212 27.33 -4.97 -18.71
C LEU A 212 25.94 -5.57 -18.49
N VAL A 213 25.69 -6.80 -18.97
CA VAL A 213 24.41 -7.51 -18.77
C VAL A 213 24.17 -7.79 -17.28
N PHE A 214 25.18 -8.26 -16.55
CA PHE A 214 25.04 -8.51 -15.11
C PHE A 214 24.84 -7.23 -14.29
N TYR A 215 25.53 -6.15 -14.65
CA TYR A 215 25.38 -4.86 -13.99
C TYR A 215 23.98 -4.29 -14.21
N SER A 216 23.52 -4.23 -15.47
CA SER A 216 22.19 -3.72 -15.83
C SER A 216 21.07 -4.54 -15.18
N GLY A 217 21.14 -5.88 -15.19
CA GLY A 217 20.17 -6.73 -14.52
C GLY A 217 20.15 -6.53 -12.98
N SER A 218 21.33 -6.36 -12.38
CA SER A 218 21.44 -6.13 -10.93
C SER A 218 20.89 -4.78 -10.52
N LEU A 219 21.21 -3.73 -11.29
CA LEU A 219 20.72 -2.36 -11.11
C LEU A 219 19.20 -2.29 -11.28
N MET A 220 18.66 -2.86 -12.36
CA MET A 220 17.22 -2.90 -12.63
C MET A 220 16.46 -3.54 -11.47
N SER A 221 16.90 -4.70 -10.99
CA SER A 221 16.25 -5.36 -9.85
C SER A 221 16.31 -4.53 -8.55
N GLN A 222 17.36 -3.73 -8.34
CA GLN A 222 17.43 -2.83 -7.18
C GLN A 222 16.54 -1.59 -7.34
N LEU A 223 16.37 -1.07 -8.56
CA LEU A 223 15.47 0.05 -8.84
C LEU A 223 13.99 -0.35 -8.80
N THR A 224 13.66 -1.61 -9.13
CA THR A 224 12.30 -2.13 -9.03
C THR A 224 11.87 -2.43 -7.60
N VAL A 225 12.82 -2.74 -6.70
CA VAL A 225 12.53 -2.96 -5.29
C VAL A 225 12.65 -1.63 -4.57
N LEU A 226 11.52 -0.95 -4.38
CA LEU A 226 11.43 0.15 -3.41
C LEU A 226 11.76 -0.44 -2.05
N LYS A 227 12.97 -0.16 -1.55
CA LYS A 227 13.39 -0.60 -0.22
C LYS A 227 12.60 0.23 0.79
N GLU A 228 11.53 -0.34 1.32
CA GLU A 228 10.87 0.13 2.53
C GLU A 228 11.96 0.16 3.61
N GLN A 229 12.41 1.36 3.99
CA GLN A 229 13.50 1.49 4.95
C GLN A 229 12.94 1.07 6.30
N ASN A 230 13.35 -0.11 6.78
CA ASN A 230 13.13 -0.70 8.11
C ASN A 230 12.42 0.27 9.09
N MET A 231 11.10 0.30 8.97
CA MET A 231 10.23 0.92 9.94
C MET A 231 10.00 -0.12 11.03
N MET A 232 10.12 0.29 12.29
CA MET A 232 10.19 -0.66 13.40
C MET A 232 8.97 -1.57 13.45
N GLU A 233 9.25 -2.88 13.46
CA GLU A 233 8.24 -3.93 13.30
C GLU A 233 7.82 -4.52 14.66
N THR A 234 8.37 -4.09 15.78
CA THR A 234 7.96 -4.60 17.10
C THR A 234 8.08 -3.55 18.19
N ALA A 235 7.18 -3.63 19.18
CA ALA A 235 7.24 -2.86 20.42
C ALA A 235 8.59 -2.99 21.17
N SER A 236 9.28 -4.13 20.99
CA SER A 236 10.62 -4.35 21.54
C SER A 236 11.68 -3.47 20.92
N ASP A 237 11.58 -3.24 19.60
CA ASP A 237 12.53 -2.41 18.88
C ASP A 237 12.32 -0.94 19.27
N LEU A 238 11.06 -0.54 19.43
CA LEU A 238 10.69 0.78 19.95
C LEU A 238 11.21 1.04 21.37
N ALA A 239 11.17 0.02 22.24
CA ALA A 239 11.66 0.15 23.61
C ALA A 239 13.19 0.18 23.73
N ARG A 240 13.92 -0.39 22.76
CA ARG A 240 15.39 -0.46 22.76
C ARG A 240 16.06 0.75 22.09
N GLN A 241 15.34 1.44 21.22
CA GLN A 241 15.87 2.58 20.50
C GLN A 241 15.72 3.87 21.32
N ASN A 242 16.71 4.77 21.19
CA ASN A 242 16.74 6.07 21.87
C ASN A 242 16.74 7.26 20.90
N ARG A 243 16.49 7.02 19.60
CA ARG A 243 16.58 8.05 18.55
C ARG A 243 15.26 8.80 18.34
N LEU A 244 14.15 8.08 18.39
CA LEU A 244 12.80 8.57 18.14
C LEU A 244 12.07 8.73 19.47
N THR A 245 11.42 9.86 19.66
CA THR A 245 10.50 10.04 20.79
C THR A 245 9.16 9.40 20.46
N TYR A 246 8.41 9.00 21.48
CA TYR A 246 7.10 8.41 21.27
C TYR A 246 6.16 8.68 22.43
N GLY A 247 4.86 8.60 22.15
CA GLY A 247 3.81 8.91 23.10
C GLY A 247 2.45 8.37 22.69
N THR A 248 1.47 8.61 23.54
CA THR A 248 0.10 8.11 23.42
C THR A 248 -0.85 9.13 24.03
N LEU A 249 -2.15 8.98 23.80
CA LEU A 249 -3.14 9.87 24.41
C LEU A 249 -3.15 9.74 25.95
N GLY A 250 -3.07 10.86 26.65
CA GLY A 250 -3.16 10.91 28.11
C GLY A 250 -4.55 10.48 28.61
N GLY A 251 -4.60 9.76 29.74
CA GLY A 251 -5.86 9.29 30.35
C GLY A 251 -6.64 8.26 29.51
N SER A 252 -6.10 7.83 28.37
CA SER A 252 -6.71 6.84 27.49
C SER A 252 -6.46 5.41 27.95
N TYR A 253 -7.21 4.46 27.37
CA TYR A 253 -6.96 3.02 27.50
C TYR A 253 -5.48 2.66 27.30
N TYR A 254 -4.82 3.27 26.31
CA TYR A 254 -3.43 3.02 25.96
C TYR A 254 -2.46 3.40 27.06
N SER A 255 -2.59 4.60 27.62
CA SER A 255 -1.73 5.06 28.72
C SER A 255 -1.90 4.17 29.97
N MET A 256 -3.15 3.79 30.29
CA MET A 256 -3.46 2.90 31.41
C MET A 256 -2.94 1.48 31.17
N LYS A 257 -3.11 0.95 29.96
CA LYS A 257 -2.63 -0.39 29.59
C LYS A 257 -1.11 -0.47 29.64
N LEU A 258 -0.39 0.54 29.14
CA LEU A 258 1.07 0.59 29.22
C LEU A 258 1.58 0.68 30.66
N LYS A 259 0.87 1.42 31.52
CA LYS A 259 1.17 1.56 32.96
C LYS A 259 0.92 0.28 33.75
N ASN A 260 -0.25 -0.34 33.58
CA ASN A 260 -0.72 -1.45 34.42
C ASN A 260 -0.36 -2.85 33.89
N SER A 261 0.16 -2.98 32.67
CA SER A 261 0.44 -4.29 32.09
C SER A 261 1.54 -5.06 32.83
N SER A 262 1.34 -6.37 32.97
CA SER A 262 2.34 -7.32 33.48
C SER A 262 3.53 -7.52 32.54
N ARG A 263 3.38 -7.22 31.24
CA ARG A 263 4.45 -7.40 30.26
C ARG A 263 5.59 -6.41 30.52
N PRO A 264 6.85 -6.87 30.70
CA PRO A 264 7.96 -5.97 31.03
C PRO A 264 8.19 -4.91 29.95
N ILE A 265 7.93 -5.25 28.68
CA ILE A 265 8.15 -4.34 27.56
C ILE A 265 7.21 -3.12 27.59
N TYR A 266 5.95 -3.29 28.04
CA TYR A 266 5.00 -2.18 28.14
C TYR A 266 5.33 -1.24 29.28
N ARG A 267 5.84 -1.77 30.40
CA ARG A 267 6.36 -0.95 31.50
C ARG A 267 7.58 -0.15 31.07
N VAL A 268 8.49 -0.72 30.28
CA VAL A 268 9.63 0.01 29.70
C VAL A 268 9.14 1.12 28.76
N LEU A 269 8.18 0.82 27.88
CA LEU A 269 7.58 1.85 27.02
C LEU A 269 6.95 2.98 27.83
N TYR A 270 6.17 2.67 28.87
CA TYR A 270 5.57 3.67 29.74
C TYR A 270 6.62 4.50 30.48
N ASN A 271 7.66 3.87 31.03
CA ASN A 271 8.74 4.58 31.73
C ASN A 271 9.48 5.54 30.80
N ASN A 272 9.76 5.13 29.56
CA ASN A 272 10.37 5.99 28.55
C ASN A 272 9.43 7.16 28.18
N ILE A 273 8.12 6.92 28.02
CA ILE A 273 7.14 7.99 27.81
C ILE A 273 7.14 8.97 28.98
N MET A 274 7.21 8.48 30.22
CA MET A 274 7.30 9.33 31.43
C MET A 274 8.62 10.10 31.50
N GLU A 275 9.70 9.57 30.95
CA GLU A 275 10.97 10.29 30.81
C GLU A 275 10.85 11.41 29.77
N PHE A 276 10.27 11.13 28.60
CA PHE A 276 9.98 12.13 27.57
C PHE A 276 9.00 13.20 28.05
N TYR A 277 8.05 12.83 28.90
CA TYR A 277 7.07 13.75 29.48
C TYR A 277 7.72 14.86 30.32
N LYS A 278 8.89 14.58 30.95
CA LYS A 278 9.63 15.60 31.70
C LYS A 278 10.16 16.72 30.80
N THR A 279 10.54 16.38 29.58
CA THR A 279 11.05 17.34 28.59
C THR A 279 9.94 17.95 27.75
N ASP A 280 8.89 17.19 27.48
CA ASP A 280 7.85 17.52 26.52
C ASP A 280 6.50 16.97 26.99
N PRO A 281 5.64 17.81 27.62
CA PRO A 281 4.37 17.35 28.15
C PRO A 281 3.36 16.94 27.05
N GLU A 282 3.58 17.31 25.79
CA GLU A 282 2.67 16.97 24.69
C GLU A 282 2.72 15.48 24.30
N VAL A 283 3.68 14.70 24.79
CA VAL A 283 3.76 13.24 24.54
C VAL A 283 2.62 12.44 25.19
N LEU A 284 1.91 13.05 26.14
CA LEU A 284 0.70 12.52 26.79
C LEU A 284 -0.50 13.48 26.63
N SER A 285 -0.54 14.26 25.55
CA SER A 285 -1.68 15.13 25.25
C SER A 285 -2.98 14.33 25.14
N THR A 286 -4.11 14.93 25.50
CA THR A 286 -5.44 14.35 25.28
C THR A 286 -5.97 14.62 23.87
N ASP A 287 -5.35 15.55 23.13
CA ASP A 287 -5.76 15.94 21.79
C ASP A 287 -4.99 15.16 20.71
N HIS A 288 -5.72 14.49 19.82
CA HIS A 288 -5.18 13.74 18.69
C HIS A 288 -4.40 14.63 17.71
N GLU A 289 -4.85 15.86 17.44
CA GLU A 289 -4.25 16.73 16.41
C GLU A 289 -2.85 17.21 16.83
N VAL A 290 -2.60 17.36 18.13
CA VAL A 290 -1.27 17.62 18.68
C VAL A 290 -0.31 16.50 18.30
N HIS A 291 -0.69 15.25 18.52
CA HIS A 291 0.15 14.10 18.16
C HIS A 291 0.36 13.98 16.65
N TYR A 292 -0.68 14.20 15.84
CA TYR A 292 -0.55 14.16 14.38
C TYR A 292 0.39 15.25 13.83
N ARG A 293 0.33 16.46 14.39
CA ARG A 293 1.29 17.52 14.06
C ARG A 293 2.71 17.07 14.36
N LYS A 294 2.96 16.49 15.53
CA LYS A 294 4.29 16.01 15.95
C LYS A 294 4.81 14.90 15.06
N VAL A 295 3.98 13.90 14.71
CA VAL A 295 4.39 12.84 13.77
C VAL A 295 4.87 13.42 12.43
N LYS A 296 4.29 14.53 11.97
CA LYS A 296 4.69 15.17 10.70
C LYS A 296 5.94 16.03 10.83
N THR A 297 6.08 16.77 11.93
CA THR A 297 7.13 17.77 12.09
C THR A 297 8.40 17.23 12.72
N GLU A 298 8.27 16.26 13.63
CA GLU A 298 9.33 15.76 14.49
C GLU A 298 9.61 14.28 14.24
N ASP A 299 10.73 13.80 14.78
CA ASP A 299 11.10 12.38 14.83
C ASP A 299 10.31 11.65 15.93
N TYR A 300 8.97 11.68 15.81
CA TYR A 300 8.00 11.24 16.81
C TYR A 300 7.13 10.07 16.30
N ILE A 301 6.86 9.10 17.18
CA ILE A 301 5.96 7.96 16.93
C ILE A 301 4.73 8.06 17.83
N LEU A 302 3.54 7.96 17.23
CA LEU A 302 2.27 7.88 17.96
C LEU A 302 1.85 6.42 18.14
N ILE A 303 1.48 6.06 19.37
CA ILE A 303 0.84 4.80 19.74
C ILE A 303 -0.68 5.03 19.85
N LEU A 304 -1.48 4.33 19.03
CA LEU A 304 -2.95 4.44 19.03
C LEU A 304 -3.63 3.24 18.32
N ASP A 305 -4.96 3.27 18.24
CA ASP A 305 -5.84 2.38 17.47
C ASP A 305 -5.45 2.34 15.99
N LYS A 306 -5.23 1.13 15.46
CA LYS A 306 -4.85 0.94 14.06
C LYS A 306 -5.94 1.41 13.11
N VAL A 307 -7.22 1.20 13.41
CA VAL A 307 -8.32 1.67 12.55
C VAL A 307 -8.29 3.19 12.41
N TYR A 308 -8.19 3.90 13.53
CA TYR A 308 -8.17 5.36 13.53
C TYR A 308 -6.96 5.93 12.78
N MET A 309 -5.78 5.36 13.02
CA MET A 309 -4.56 5.74 12.30
C MET A 309 -4.67 5.43 10.80
N THR A 310 -5.29 4.30 10.42
CA THR A 310 -5.50 3.90 9.02
C THR A 310 -6.37 4.89 8.28
N LEU A 311 -7.42 5.40 8.92
CA LEU A 311 -8.26 6.45 8.35
C LEU A 311 -7.46 7.73 8.11
N LYS A 312 -6.61 8.15 9.07
CA LYS A 312 -5.78 9.35 8.89
C LYS A 312 -4.69 9.16 7.82
N ALA A 313 -4.00 8.02 7.81
CA ALA A 313 -2.99 7.70 6.80
C ALA A 313 -3.59 7.53 5.38
N ALA A 314 -4.85 7.10 5.27
CA ALA A 314 -5.56 7.07 3.99
C ALA A 314 -5.81 8.48 3.44
N THR A 315 -5.97 9.48 4.31
CA THR A 315 -6.12 10.89 3.91
C THR A 315 -4.78 11.62 3.70
N ASP A 316 -3.70 11.13 4.30
CA ASP A 316 -2.40 11.80 4.32
C ASP A 316 -1.25 10.86 4.01
N CYS A 317 -0.67 11.03 2.82
CA CYS A 317 0.41 10.18 2.30
C CYS A 317 1.78 10.42 2.98
N ASP A 318 1.93 11.47 3.78
CA ASP A 318 3.14 11.71 4.57
C ASP A 318 3.17 10.87 5.85
N LEU A 319 2.09 10.15 6.14
CA LEU A 319 1.98 9.24 7.28
C LEU A 319 2.16 7.79 6.84
N HIS A 320 2.83 7.01 7.67
CA HIS A 320 3.00 5.57 7.52
C HIS A 320 2.63 4.87 8.82
N ILE A 321 1.94 3.74 8.70
CA ILE A 321 1.55 2.91 9.83
C ILE A 321 2.40 1.67 9.81
N SER A 322 3.00 1.34 10.95
CA SER A 322 3.75 0.11 11.09
C SER A 322 2.85 -1.10 10.76
N SER A 323 3.42 -2.03 10.01
CA SER A 323 2.78 -3.31 9.71
C SER A 323 2.50 -4.12 10.97
N ALA A 324 3.30 -3.87 12.02
CA ALA A 324 3.20 -4.52 13.30
C ALA A 324 2.04 -3.99 14.13
N THR A 325 1.29 -4.94 14.68
CA THR A 325 0.30 -4.71 15.70
C THR A 325 0.79 -5.28 17.02
N PHE A 326 0.37 -4.68 18.12
CA PHE A 326 0.54 -5.26 19.44
C PHE A 326 -0.74 -5.01 20.24
N ASP A 327 -1.04 -5.93 21.14
CA ASP A 327 -2.28 -5.93 21.92
C ASP A 327 -3.55 -6.03 21.05
N VAL A 328 -4.57 -6.71 21.57
CA VAL A 328 -5.89 -6.77 20.94
C VAL A 328 -6.82 -5.98 21.82
N VAL A 329 -7.42 -4.93 21.26
CA VAL A 329 -8.36 -4.06 21.94
C VAL A 329 -9.76 -4.55 21.61
N GLN A 330 -10.53 -4.86 22.64
CA GLN A 330 -11.93 -5.24 22.49
C GLN A 330 -12.79 -4.00 22.67
N GLU A 331 -13.65 -3.73 21.70
CA GLU A 331 -14.57 -2.59 21.72
C GLU A 331 -15.99 -3.10 21.98
N ALA A 332 -16.60 -2.62 23.06
CA ALA A 332 -17.93 -3.07 23.49
C ALA A 332 -18.78 -1.91 24.02
N PRO A 333 -20.11 -1.95 23.83
CA PRO A 333 -21.00 -0.96 24.45
C PRO A 333 -20.89 -1.04 25.98
N GLY A 334 -20.94 0.13 26.62
CA GLY A 334 -20.90 0.26 28.07
C GLY A 334 -22.30 0.47 28.66
N PHE A 335 -22.56 -0.16 29.80
CA PHE A 335 -23.82 -0.04 30.55
C PHE A 335 -23.54 0.29 32.01
N PRO A 336 -24.47 0.95 32.71
CA PRO A 336 -24.42 1.02 34.16
C PRO A 336 -24.38 -0.38 34.78
N LYS A 337 -23.67 -0.51 35.90
CA LYS A 337 -23.58 -1.76 36.69
C LYS A 337 -24.97 -2.35 36.96
N GLY A 338 -25.17 -3.61 36.60
CA GLY A 338 -26.44 -4.32 36.83
C GLY A 338 -27.62 -3.88 35.94
N SER A 339 -27.36 -3.16 34.85
CA SER A 339 -28.40 -2.69 33.93
C SER A 339 -29.16 -3.86 33.27
N PRO A 340 -30.50 -3.89 33.33
CA PRO A 340 -31.31 -4.97 32.75
C PRO A 340 -31.31 -4.98 31.22
N ILE A 341 -30.99 -3.85 30.57
CA ILE A 341 -30.94 -3.75 29.11
C ILE A 341 -29.66 -4.34 28.50
N ARG A 342 -28.62 -4.58 29.31
CA ARG A 342 -27.35 -5.16 28.85
C ARG A 342 -27.58 -6.49 28.16
N ASP A 343 -28.33 -7.39 28.79
CA ASP A 343 -28.52 -8.77 28.31
C ASP A 343 -29.36 -8.80 27.03
N VAL A 344 -30.44 -8.02 27.00
CA VAL A 344 -31.31 -7.89 25.81
C VAL A 344 -30.51 -7.39 24.60
N ILE A 345 -29.69 -6.35 24.78
CA ILE A 345 -28.90 -5.78 23.69
C ILE A 345 -27.75 -6.70 23.30
N SER A 346 -27.11 -7.36 24.27
CA SER A 346 -26.01 -8.31 24.01
C SER A 346 -26.50 -9.53 23.23
N GLU A 347 -27.70 -10.03 23.52
CA GLU A 347 -28.34 -11.13 22.77
C GLU A 347 -28.66 -10.73 21.32
N GLN A 348 -29.23 -9.54 21.13
CA GLN A 348 -29.48 -9.00 19.79
C GLN A 348 -28.17 -8.81 19.02
N LEU A 349 -27.13 -8.25 19.63
CA LEU A 349 -25.82 -8.09 19.02
C LEU A 349 -25.19 -9.44 18.65
N ASN A 350 -25.30 -10.44 19.52
CA ASN A 350 -24.86 -11.80 19.21
C ASN A 350 -25.58 -12.35 17.98
N SER A 351 -26.89 -12.14 17.84
CA SER A 351 -27.64 -12.59 16.66
C SER A 351 -27.16 -11.94 15.34
N PHE A 352 -26.66 -10.70 15.39
CA PHE A 352 -26.04 -10.04 14.24
C PHE A 352 -24.60 -10.50 13.98
N ILE A 353 -23.87 -10.86 15.04
CA ILE A 353 -22.45 -11.28 14.98
C ILE A 353 -22.34 -12.77 14.58
N ASP A 354 -23.34 -13.59 14.85
CA ASP A 354 -23.34 -15.04 14.62
C ASP A 354 -23.62 -15.42 13.15
N LEU A 355 -22.79 -14.89 12.25
CA LEU A 355 -22.67 -15.30 10.84
C LEU A 355 -21.99 -16.68 10.69
N SER A 356 -21.78 -17.40 11.79
CA SER A 356 -21.00 -18.64 11.88
C SER A 356 -21.81 -19.92 11.62
N ASN A 357 -23.12 -19.81 11.38
CA ASN A 357 -24.01 -20.96 11.15
C ASN A 357 -24.33 -21.13 9.65
N PRO A 358 -23.58 -21.97 8.89
CA PRO A 358 -23.78 -22.16 7.43
C PRO A 358 -25.10 -22.86 7.06
N SER A 359 -25.88 -23.30 8.05
CA SER A 359 -27.16 -24.00 7.87
C SER A 359 -28.40 -23.10 7.87
N LEU A 360 -28.27 -21.80 8.17
CA LEU A 360 -29.40 -20.88 8.20
C LEU A 360 -29.29 -19.84 7.08
N HIS A 361 -30.28 -19.87 6.20
CA HIS A 361 -30.47 -19.06 4.99
C HIS A 361 -29.82 -19.63 3.72
N PRO A 362 -30.54 -20.45 2.92
CA PRO A 362 -30.20 -20.56 1.51
C PRO A 362 -30.20 -19.14 0.95
N LEU A 363 -29.03 -18.62 0.53
CA LEU A 363 -28.94 -17.36 -0.18
C LEU A 363 -30.02 -17.38 -1.28
N PRO A 364 -31.02 -16.49 -1.24
CA PRO A 364 -32.07 -16.48 -2.24
C PRO A 364 -31.45 -16.13 -3.59
N CYS A 365 -31.95 -16.73 -4.66
CA CYS A 365 -31.56 -16.36 -6.02
C CYS A 365 -32.78 -16.23 -6.92
N GLU A 366 -32.80 -15.16 -7.71
CA GLU A 366 -33.86 -14.87 -8.69
C GLU A 366 -33.38 -15.16 -10.12
N CYS A 367 -32.38 -16.03 -10.29
CA CYS A 367 -31.73 -16.23 -11.58
C CYS A 367 -32.62 -16.90 -12.63
N SER A 368 -33.59 -17.70 -12.23
CA SER A 368 -34.49 -18.40 -13.16
C SER A 368 -35.31 -17.44 -14.03
N SER A 369 -35.60 -16.24 -13.55
CA SER A 369 -36.34 -15.20 -14.27
C SER A 369 -35.45 -14.16 -14.97
N SER A 370 -34.12 -14.30 -14.89
CA SER A 370 -33.20 -13.35 -15.50
C SER A 370 -32.91 -13.69 -16.96
N ASP A 371 -32.91 -12.68 -17.83
CA ASP A 371 -32.49 -12.80 -19.24
C ASP A 371 -31.02 -13.24 -19.39
N PHE A 372 -30.21 -13.10 -18.33
CA PHE A 372 -28.80 -13.46 -18.28
C PHE A 372 -28.54 -14.85 -17.70
N ASN A 373 -29.58 -15.69 -17.59
CA ASN A 373 -29.44 -17.05 -17.06
C ASN A 373 -28.58 -17.92 -17.99
N TYR A 374 -27.54 -18.53 -17.44
CA TYR A 374 -26.72 -19.51 -18.12
C TYR A 374 -27.33 -20.91 -17.97
N SER A 375 -27.99 -21.40 -19.03
CA SER A 375 -28.79 -22.63 -19.03
C SER A 375 -28.09 -23.86 -18.44
N PRO A 376 -26.78 -24.11 -18.67
CA PRO A 376 -26.10 -25.29 -18.11
C PRO A 376 -26.05 -25.37 -16.57
N CYS A 377 -26.19 -24.25 -15.85
CA CYS A 377 -26.26 -24.25 -14.39
C CYS A 377 -27.53 -23.61 -13.83
N GLY A 378 -28.39 -23.03 -14.68
CA GLY A 378 -29.63 -22.37 -14.23
C GLY A 378 -29.41 -21.08 -13.45
N HIS A 379 -28.20 -20.52 -13.49
CA HIS A 379 -27.81 -19.33 -12.75
C HIS A 379 -27.19 -18.28 -13.66
N VAL A 380 -27.23 -17.01 -13.24
CA VAL A 380 -26.60 -15.91 -13.99
C VAL A 380 -25.08 -16.02 -13.88
N ILE A 381 -24.43 -16.17 -15.03
CA ILE A 381 -22.98 -16.06 -15.21
C ILE A 381 -22.75 -15.30 -16.51
N THR A 382 -22.55 -13.98 -16.42
CA THR A 382 -22.44 -13.12 -17.62
C THR A 382 -21.28 -12.14 -17.52
N GLY A 383 -20.67 -11.84 -18.66
CA GLY A 383 -19.75 -10.73 -18.85
C GLY A 383 -20.39 -9.58 -19.64
N ASP A 384 -21.68 -9.71 -19.98
CA ASP A 384 -22.44 -8.65 -20.63
C ASP A 384 -22.77 -7.57 -19.59
N LEU A 385 -22.33 -6.35 -19.88
CA LEU A 385 -22.54 -5.18 -19.03
C LEU A 385 -23.98 -4.65 -19.12
N SER A 386 -24.81 -5.15 -20.03
CA SER A 386 -26.24 -4.80 -20.10
C SER A 386 -27.03 -5.23 -18.86
N ILE A 387 -26.48 -6.14 -18.04
CA ILE A 387 -27.02 -6.48 -16.71
C ILE A 387 -27.05 -5.28 -15.75
N VAL A 388 -26.21 -4.28 -15.99
CA VAL A 388 -26.18 -3.03 -15.24
C VAL A 388 -27.17 -2.05 -15.88
N LYS A 389 -28.26 -1.76 -15.16
CA LYS A 389 -29.36 -0.94 -15.69
C LYS A 389 -28.97 0.54 -15.78
N ASN A 390 -28.22 1.03 -14.79
CA ASN A 390 -27.78 2.42 -14.77
C ASN A 390 -26.71 2.70 -15.84
N ASP A 391 -27.01 3.60 -16.77
CA ASP A 391 -26.13 3.93 -17.90
C ASP A 391 -24.78 4.51 -17.45
N LYS A 392 -24.76 5.38 -16.43
CA LYS A 392 -23.53 6.01 -15.93
C LYS A 392 -22.58 4.98 -15.33
N LEU A 393 -23.13 4.06 -14.53
CA LEU A 393 -22.36 2.96 -13.95
C LEU A 393 -21.85 2.01 -15.03
N ARG A 394 -22.70 1.69 -16.01
CA ARG A 394 -22.34 0.83 -17.15
C ARG A 394 -21.21 1.43 -17.98
N GLU A 395 -21.25 2.74 -18.28
CA GLU A 395 -20.17 3.44 -18.98
C GLU A 395 -18.87 3.49 -18.18
N LEU A 396 -18.94 3.56 -16.85
CA LEU A 396 -17.75 3.44 -16.01
C LEU A 396 -17.15 2.02 -16.09
N LEU A 397 -17.99 0.99 -15.97
CA LEU A 397 -17.55 -0.41 -16.00
C LEU A 397 -16.97 -0.81 -17.36
N LYS A 398 -17.44 -0.21 -18.47
CA LYS A 398 -16.86 -0.39 -19.82
C LYS A 398 -15.37 -0.01 -19.89
N LYS A 399 -14.90 0.90 -19.02
CA LYS A 399 -13.48 1.30 -18.98
C LYS A 399 -12.57 0.24 -18.31
N GLY A 400 -13.17 -0.77 -17.67
CA GLY A 400 -12.46 -1.90 -17.06
C GLY A 400 -12.03 -1.68 -15.60
N PRO A 401 -11.59 -2.76 -14.91
CA PRO A 401 -11.27 -2.78 -13.47
C PRO A 401 -10.06 -1.96 -13.06
N LYS A 402 -9.20 -1.59 -14.02
CA LYS A 402 -8.01 -0.77 -13.77
C LYS A 402 -8.29 0.74 -13.88
N TYR A 403 -9.43 1.14 -14.41
CA TYR A 403 -9.78 2.55 -14.53
C TYR A 403 -10.00 3.17 -13.14
N ARG A 404 -9.62 4.44 -13.00
CA ARG A 404 -9.84 5.25 -11.79
C ARG A 404 -10.46 6.58 -12.23
N GLU A 405 -11.49 7.02 -11.51
CA GLU A 405 -12.13 8.31 -11.80
C GLU A 405 -11.16 9.47 -11.58
N SER A 406 -11.32 10.52 -12.38
CA SER A 406 -10.58 11.77 -12.19
C SER A 406 -11.00 12.41 -10.86
N MET A 407 -10.03 12.77 -10.03
CA MET A 407 -10.27 13.49 -8.78
C MET A 407 -10.26 15.00 -9.00
N SER A 408 -11.12 15.73 -8.29
CA SER A 408 -11.08 17.18 -8.27
C SER A 408 -9.79 17.70 -7.67
N PHE A 409 -9.22 18.76 -8.23
CA PHE A 409 -7.99 19.39 -7.74
C PHE A 409 -8.09 20.91 -7.75
N THR A 410 -7.30 21.59 -6.94
CA THR A 410 -7.19 23.06 -7.02
C THR A 410 -5.92 23.46 -7.75
N TRP A 411 -6.00 24.51 -8.56
CA TRP A 411 -4.84 25.02 -9.30
C TRP A 411 -3.71 25.43 -8.36
N ASN A 412 -4.02 26.00 -7.19
CA ASN A 412 -2.99 26.45 -6.24
C ASN A 412 -2.22 25.27 -5.63
N GLN A 413 -2.92 24.21 -5.22
CA GLN A 413 -2.27 23.01 -4.70
C GLN A 413 -1.44 22.33 -5.78
N ASN A 414 -1.96 22.17 -7.00
CA ASN A 414 -1.21 21.55 -8.08
C ASN A 414 0.00 22.37 -8.53
N VAL A 415 -0.14 23.70 -8.60
CA VAL A 415 1.00 24.59 -8.86
C VAL A 415 2.06 24.38 -7.80
N LYS A 416 1.69 24.40 -6.52
CA LYS A 416 2.63 24.17 -5.41
C LYS A 416 3.34 22.82 -5.55
N ILE A 417 2.60 21.72 -5.72
CA ILE A 417 3.18 20.37 -5.89
C ILE A 417 4.17 20.33 -7.05
N ILE A 418 3.81 20.91 -8.20
CA ILE A 418 4.69 20.96 -9.38
C ILE A 418 5.93 21.81 -9.09
N MET A 419 5.77 22.98 -8.46
CA MET A 419 6.90 23.86 -8.14
C MET A 419 7.85 23.26 -7.10
N ASP A 420 7.31 22.58 -6.10
CA ASP A 420 8.06 21.86 -5.06
C ASP A 420 8.80 20.67 -5.68
N SER A 421 8.16 19.95 -6.61
CA SER A 421 8.78 18.86 -7.38
C SER A 421 9.94 19.36 -8.25
N CYS A 422 9.81 20.53 -8.87
CA CYS A 422 10.90 21.14 -9.63
C CYS A 422 12.09 21.54 -8.74
N GLU A 423 11.83 22.11 -7.57
CA GLU A 423 12.89 22.42 -6.59
C GLU A 423 13.53 21.17 -5.99
N GLU A 424 12.73 20.14 -5.72
CA GLU A 424 13.24 18.87 -5.22
C GLU A 424 14.11 18.18 -6.27
N TYR A 425 13.71 18.21 -7.55
CA TYR A 425 14.54 17.74 -8.64
C TYR A 425 15.88 18.50 -8.69
N ALA A 426 15.85 19.83 -8.63
CA ALA A 426 17.07 20.64 -8.61
C ALA A 426 17.97 20.33 -7.41
N ARG A 427 17.39 20.11 -6.21
CA ARG A 427 18.13 19.68 -5.01
C ARG A 427 18.77 18.31 -5.18
N ARG A 428 18.03 17.33 -5.72
CA ARG A 428 18.54 15.97 -5.97
C ARG A 428 19.65 15.98 -7.02
N TRP A 429 19.53 16.83 -8.04
CA TRP A 429 20.54 17.01 -9.08
C TRP A 429 21.80 17.72 -8.55
N ALA A 430 21.66 18.84 -7.85
CA ALA A 430 22.77 19.58 -7.26
C ALA A 430 23.59 18.70 -6.29
N LYS A 431 22.90 17.89 -5.47
CA LYS A 431 23.53 16.89 -4.59
C LYS A 431 24.18 15.72 -5.34
N LYS A 432 23.72 15.40 -6.56
CA LYS A 432 24.30 14.36 -7.40
C LYS A 432 25.60 14.80 -8.03
N GLU A 433 25.65 16.04 -8.50
CA GLU A 433 26.81 16.61 -9.20
C GLU A 433 27.77 17.36 -8.27
N ASP A 434 27.50 17.35 -6.96
CA ASP A 434 28.28 18.03 -5.90
C ASP A 434 28.45 19.55 -6.13
N VAL A 435 27.40 20.20 -6.64
CA VAL A 435 27.39 21.64 -6.92
C VAL A 435 26.40 22.35 -5.99
N GLN A 436 26.65 23.62 -5.68
CA GLN A 436 25.70 24.42 -4.90
C GLN A 436 24.37 24.60 -5.65
N LEU A 437 23.25 24.58 -4.92
CA LEU A 437 21.89 24.72 -5.47
C LEU A 437 21.73 25.99 -6.35
N ASN A 438 22.48 27.05 -6.02
CA ASN A 438 22.44 28.32 -6.71
C ASN A 438 22.81 28.22 -8.20
N THR A 439 23.57 27.20 -8.60
CA THR A 439 23.94 26.96 -10.01
C THR A 439 22.72 26.67 -10.89
N LEU A 440 21.66 26.09 -10.34
CA LEU A 440 20.41 25.83 -11.07
C LEU A 440 19.34 26.91 -10.87
N SER A 441 19.62 27.99 -10.13
CA SER A 441 18.63 29.01 -9.79
C SER A 441 17.97 29.64 -11.02
N GLU A 442 18.74 29.94 -12.07
CA GLU A 442 18.24 30.49 -13.34
C GLU A 442 17.43 29.47 -14.15
N TRP A 443 17.82 28.19 -14.09
CA TRP A 443 17.06 27.11 -14.71
C TRP A 443 15.70 26.92 -14.01
N ILE A 444 15.69 26.91 -12.67
CA ILE A 444 14.46 26.82 -11.87
C ILE A 444 13.55 28.00 -12.20
N LYS A 445 14.07 29.24 -12.20
CA LYS A 445 13.29 30.43 -12.58
C LYS A 445 12.68 30.30 -13.97
N SER A 446 13.46 29.85 -14.96
CA SER A 446 13.01 29.68 -16.34
C SER A 446 11.90 28.62 -16.47
N ILE A 447 12.08 27.46 -15.84
CA ILE A 447 11.08 26.38 -15.82
C ILE A 447 9.81 26.81 -15.09
N ARG A 448 9.94 27.50 -13.95
CA ARG A 448 8.80 28.09 -13.22
C ARG A 448 8.01 29.06 -14.09
N GLY A 449 8.70 29.94 -14.82
CA GLY A 449 8.06 30.87 -15.77
C GLY A 449 7.27 30.15 -16.85
N LEU A 450 7.87 29.13 -17.49
CA LEU A 450 7.20 28.32 -18.52
C LEU A 450 5.99 27.54 -17.98
N LEU A 451 6.13 26.96 -16.78
CA LEU A 451 5.05 26.23 -16.12
C LEU A 451 3.90 27.15 -15.73
N LEU A 452 4.18 28.31 -15.15
CA LEU A 452 3.15 29.31 -14.82
C LEU A 452 2.42 29.79 -16.07
N SER A 453 3.15 30.07 -17.15
CA SER A 453 2.55 30.46 -18.43
C SER A 453 1.61 29.38 -18.98
N ARG A 454 2.05 28.12 -19.01
CA ARG A 454 1.22 26.99 -19.46
C ARG A 454 0.02 26.74 -18.55
N ILE A 455 0.20 26.79 -17.24
CA ILE A 455 -0.87 26.61 -16.26
C ILE A 455 -1.91 27.73 -16.40
N ASN A 456 -1.49 28.98 -16.57
CA ASN A 456 -2.41 30.09 -16.78
C ASN A 456 -3.23 29.93 -18.06
N ARG A 457 -2.64 29.36 -19.13
CA ARG A 457 -3.39 29.01 -20.34
C ARG A 457 -4.39 27.87 -20.14
N LEU A 458 -4.05 26.89 -19.29
CA LEU A 458 -4.93 25.75 -18.99
C LEU A 458 -6.05 26.09 -17.99
N LYS A 459 -5.84 27.08 -17.11
CA LYS A 459 -6.83 27.56 -16.14
C LYS A 459 -8.16 27.96 -16.80
N SER A 460 -8.11 28.51 -18.01
CA SER A 460 -9.31 28.93 -18.75
C SER A 460 -9.99 27.81 -19.55
N THR A 461 -9.33 26.65 -19.73
CA THR A 461 -9.80 25.59 -20.63
C THR A 461 -10.10 24.27 -19.93
N VAL A 462 -9.51 24.01 -18.76
CA VAL A 462 -9.64 22.72 -18.07
C VAL A 462 -10.59 22.84 -16.89
N ASN A 463 -11.65 22.02 -16.89
CA ASN A 463 -12.49 21.85 -15.72
C ASN A 463 -11.71 21.10 -14.62
N THR A 464 -11.72 21.64 -13.42
CA THR A 464 -11.01 21.10 -12.24
C THR A 464 -11.94 20.44 -11.22
N ARG A 465 -13.26 20.63 -11.40
CA ARG A 465 -14.28 20.03 -10.55
C ARG A 465 -14.84 18.80 -11.23
N PHE A 466 -14.40 17.64 -10.75
CA PHE A 466 -14.96 16.35 -11.13
C PHE A 466 -15.87 15.88 -9.99
N VAL A 467 -17.10 15.52 -10.34
CA VAL A 467 -18.03 14.88 -9.41
C VAL A 467 -17.93 13.38 -9.69
N SER A 468 -17.53 12.62 -8.67
CA SER A 468 -17.51 11.15 -8.76
C SER A 468 -18.93 10.65 -9.01
N ILE A 469 -19.09 9.69 -9.92
CA ILE A 469 -20.40 9.10 -10.19
C ILE A 469 -20.96 8.37 -8.98
N PHE A 470 -20.09 7.93 -8.06
CA PHE A 470 -20.48 7.25 -6.83
C PHE A 470 -21.10 8.18 -5.78
N LYS A 471 -21.26 9.48 -6.08
CA LYS A 471 -22.08 10.41 -5.30
C LYS A 471 -23.54 10.45 -5.77
N ASP A 472 -23.84 9.89 -6.95
CA ASP A 472 -25.17 9.83 -7.51
C ASP A 472 -25.99 8.73 -6.80
N PRO A 473 -27.12 9.06 -6.13
CA PRO A 473 -27.93 8.08 -5.40
C PRO A 473 -28.41 6.91 -6.26
N ASP A 474 -28.71 7.15 -7.54
CA ASP A 474 -29.19 6.11 -8.46
C ASP A 474 -28.07 5.11 -8.79
N VAL A 475 -26.83 5.60 -8.89
CA VAL A 475 -25.64 4.76 -9.12
C VAL A 475 -25.32 3.93 -7.88
N ILE A 476 -25.40 4.54 -6.69
CA ILE A 476 -25.17 3.82 -5.42
C ILE A 476 -26.22 2.72 -5.28
N THR A 477 -27.50 3.02 -5.53
CA THR A 477 -28.60 2.06 -5.40
C THR A 477 -28.41 0.86 -6.33
N GLU A 478 -28.08 1.10 -7.61
CA GLU A 478 -27.79 0.04 -8.57
C GLU A 478 -26.56 -0.78 -8.16
N LEU A 479 -25.49 -0.13 -7.69
CA LEU A 479 -24.28 -0.82 -7.26
C LEU A 479 -24.54 -1.71 -6.03
N THR A 480 -25.30 -1.21 -5.06
CA THR A 480 -25.71 -1.98 -3.87
C THR A 480 -26.53 -3.20 -4.30
N TYR A 481 -27.52 -3.02 -5.18
CA TYR A 481 -28.30 -4.12 -5.74
C TYR A 481 -27.41 -5.19 -6.39
N LEU A 482 -26.44 -4.77 -7.22
CA LEU A 482 -25.50 -5.70 -7.86
C LEU A 482 -24.63 -6.46 -6.84
N GLN A 483 -24.15 -5.82 -5.78
CA GLN A 483 -23.32 -6.44 -4.73
C GLN A 483 -24.10 -7.39 -3.81
N GLU A 484 -25.40 -7.13 -3.63
CA GLU A 484 -26.30 -8.01 -2.88
C GLU A 484 -26.54 -9.32 -3.63
N HIS A 485 -26.76 -9.26 -4.96
CA HIS A 485 -27.21 -10.39 -5.77
C HIS A 485 -26.08 -11.13 -6.51
N TYR A 486 -24.97 -10.44 -6.82
CA TYR A 486 -23.90 -10.95 -7.66
C TYR A 486 -22.51 -10.78 -7.02
N VAL A 487 -21.64 -11.72 -7.34
CA VAL A 487 -20.20 -11.62 -7.11
C VAL A 487 -19.55 -11.10 -8.39
N ILE A 488 -18.90 -9.95 -8.29
CA ILE A 488 -18.26 -9.25 -9.41
C ILE A 488 -16.77 -9.60 -9.42
N THR A 489 -16.32 -10.29 -10.46
CA THR A 489 -14.90 -10.69 -10.60
C THR A 489 -14.37 -10.43 -12.01
N PRO A 490 -13.05 -10.29 -12.21
CA PRO A 490 -12.46 -10.28 -13.54
C PRO A 490 -12.61 -11.64 -14.24
N ALA A 491 -12.80 -11.64 -15.56
CA ALA A 491 -12.86 -12.88 -16.35
C ALA A 491 -11.49 -13.58 -16.45
N ASP A 492 -11.43 -14.92 -16.32
CA ASP A 492 -10.20 -15.68 -16.59
C ASP A 492 -9.82 -15.57 -18.08
N LYS A 493 -8.57 -15.18 -18.35
CA LYS A 493 -8.03 -14.86 -19.69
C LYS A 493 -8.58 -13.59 -20.34
N ALA A 494 -9.41 -12.82 -19.65
CA ALA A 494 -9.86 -11.49 -20.08
C ALA A 494 -9.99 -10.55 -18.86
N SER A 495 -8.89 -10.36 -18.12
CA SER A 495 -8.88 -9.68 -16.82
C SER A 495 -9.27 -8.20 -16.84
N ASN A 496 -9.44 -7.60 -18.03
CA ASN A 496 -9.94 -6.23 -18.17
C ASN A 496 -11.48 -6.17 -18.28
N ASN A 497 -12.16 -7.31 -18.30
CA ASN A 497 -13.61 -7.42 -18.35
C ASN A 497 -14.15 -7.87 -17.00
N TYR A 498 -15.29 -7.31 -16.62
CA TYR A 498 -16.05 -7.75 -15.46
C TYR A 498 -16.92 -8.94 -15.79
N THR A 499 -17.18 -9.75 -14.78
CA THR A 499 -18.14 -10.85 -14.82
C THR A 499 -19.02 -10.80 -13.59
N PHE A 500 -20.29 -11.05 -13.79
CA PHE A 500 -21.33 -11.11 -12.77
C PHE A 500 -21.76 -12.55 -12.62
N THR A 501 -21.49 -13.11 -11.44
CA THR A 501 -21.88 -14.48 -11.10
C THR A 501 -22.89 -14.43 -9.97
N CYS A 502 -24.02 -15.15 -10.09
CA CYS A 502 -24.99 -15.29 -9.01
C CYS A 502 -24.31 -15.64 -7.69
N LYS A 503 -24.59 -14.88 -6.62
CA LYS A 503 -23.93 -15.04 -5.33
C LYS A 503 -24.21 -16.39 -4.67
N LYS A 504 -25.45 -16.89 -4.78
CA LYS A 504 -25.82 -18.24 -4.35
C LYS A 504 -24.99 -19.31 -5.09
N TYR A 505 -25.00 -19.29 -6.42
CA TYR A 505 -24.25 -20.24 -7.21
C TYR A 505 -22.74 -20.18 -6.95
N TYR A 506 -22.21 -18.98 -6.77
CA TYR A 506 -20.81 -18.77 -6.42
C TYR A 506 -20.46 -19.43 -5.08
N PHE A 507 -21.31 -19.24 -4.07
CA PHE A 507 -21.16 -19.90 -2.77
C PHE A 507 -21.27 -21.43 -2.88
N ASP A 508 -22.31 -21.93 -3.55
CA ASP A 508 -22.53 -23.37 -3.75
C ASP A 508 -21.34 -24.01 -4.50
N SER A 509 -20.74 -23.28 -5.44
CA SER A 509 -19.55 -23.72 -6.16
C SER A 509 -18.32 -23.86 -5.25
N LEU A 510 -18.11 -22.94 -4.32
CA LEU A 510 -17.01 -23.02 -3.34
C LEU A 510 -17.24 -24.15 -2.34
N VAL A 511 -18.46 -24.29 -1.85
CA VAL A 511 -18.87 -25.38 -0.95
C VAL A 511 -18.66 -26.74 -1.58
N LYS A 512 -19.01 -26.89 -2.87
CA LYS A 512 -18.79 -28.11 -3.65
C LYS A 512 -17.30 -28.38 -3.87
N GLU A 513 -16.51 -27.36 -4.21
CA GLU A 513 -15.06 -27.49 -4.41
C GLU A 513 -14.35 -27.96 -3.13
N LEU A 514 -14.76 -27.43 -1.97
CA LEU A 514 -14.22 -27.79 -0.66
C LEU A 514 -14.80 -29.11 -0.10
N GLY A 515 -15.87 -29.65 -0.69
CA GLY A 515 -16.52 -30.88 -0.23
C GLY A 515 -17.30 -30.71 1.09
N LEU A 516 -17.72 -29.49 1.43
CA LEU A 516 -18.41 -29.19 2.70
C LEU A 516 -19.85 -29.73 2.76
N ASN A 517 -20.47 -30.04 1.61
CA ASN A 517 -21.83 -30.57 1.51
C ASN A 517 -21.87 -32.09 1.29
N SER A 518 -20.98 -32.87 1.92
CA SER A 518 -20.91 -34.34 1.77
C SER A 518 -20.64 -34.86 0.35
N THR A 519 -20.24 -33.97 -0.57
CA THR A 519 -19.74 -34.34 -1.90
C THR A 519 -18.23 -34.60 -1.83
N PRO A 520 -17.67 -35.52 -2.63
CA PRO A 520 -16.22 -35.66 -2.75
C PRO A 520 -15.64 -34.34 -3.29
N GLY A 521 -14.99 -33.58 -2.40
CA GLY A 521 -14.32 -32.33 -2.73
C GLY A 521 -13.07 -32.54 -3.56
N ASN A 522 -12.42 -31.45 -3.96
CA ASN A 522 -11.16 -31.53 -4.69
C ASN A 522 -10.06 -32.10 -3.78
N PRO A 523 -9.32 -33.15 -4.20
CA PRO A 523 -8.29 -33.81 -3.37
C PRO A 523 -7.12 -32.89 -3.00
N THR A 524 -7.05 -31.69 -3.60
CA THR A 524 -6.08 -30.66 -3.24
C THR A 524 -6.28 -30.14 -1.82
N TYR A 525 -7.50 -30.18 -1.28
CA TYR A 525 -7.82 -29.68 0.06
C TYR A 525 -8.07 -30.83 1.02
N THR A 526 -7.68 -30.66 2.29
CA THR A 526 -7.93 -31.63 3.35
C THR A 526 -8.59 -30.93 4.54
N PRO A 527 -9.67 -31.49 5.12
CA PRO A 527 -10.27 -30.94 6.32
C PRO A 527 -9.28 -31.06 7.48
N THR A 528 -9.24 -30.03 8.32
CA THR A 528 -8.38 -29.97 9.50
C THR A 528 -9.21 -29.59 10.72
N ASN A 529 -8.89 -30.21 11.85
CA ASN A 529 -9.47 -29.85 13.15
C ASN A 529 -8.66 -28.76 13.87
N LEU A 530 -7.57 -28.29 13.26
CA LEU A 530 -6.77 -27.21 13.79
C LEU A 530 -7.52 -25.89 13.66
N SER A 531 -7.52 -25.12 14.75
CA SER A 531 -7.97 -23.74 14.74
C SER A 531 -7.10 -22.86 13.83
N ALA A 532 -7.64 -21.73 13.38
CA ALA A 532 -6.90 -20.77 12.58
C ALA A 532 -5.57 -20.35 13.24
N SER A 533 -5.57 -20.15 14.56
CA SER A 533 -4.38 -19.85 15.36
C SER A 533 -3.34 -20.97 15.33
N GLU A 534 -3.76 -22.22 15.48
CA GLU A 534 -2.85 -23.38 15.45
C GLU A 534 -2.23 -23.58 14.05
N ILE A 535 -3.00 -23.35 12.99
CA ILE A 535 -2.49 -23.36 11.61
C ILE A 535 -1.42 -22.29 11.44
N ILE A 536 -1.68 -21.08 11.93
CA ILE A 536 -0.74 -19.96 11.87
C ILE A 536 0.53 -20.27 12.67
N ASP A 537 0.42 -20.82 13.88
CA ASP A 537 1.57 -21.11 14.75
C ASP A 537 2.41 -22.28 14.22
N ASN A 538 1.78 -23.29 13.62
CA ASN A 538 2.47 -24.34 12.88
C ASN A 538 3.23 -23.77 11.67
N HIS A 539 2.61 -22.84 10.93
CA HIS A 539 3.22 -22.16 9.80
C HIS A 539 4.43 -21.30 10.22
N LYS A 540 4.32 -20.56 11.33
CA LYS A 540 5.44 -19.81 11.93
C LYS A 540 6.60 -20.73 12.30
N SER A 541 6.29 -21.83 12.99
CA SER A 541 7.30 -22.80 13.43
C SER A 541 8.04 -23.43 12.24
N ALA A 542 7.30 -23.76 11.18
CA ALA A 542 7.88 -24.26 9.93
C ALA A 542 8.78 -23.20 9.27
N LEU A 543 8.33 -21.95 9.12
CA LEU A 543 9.13 -20.88 8.52
C LEU A 543 10.39 -20.54 9.33
N ALA A 544 10.28 -20.54 10.66
CA ALA A 544 11.43 -20.39 11.55
C ALA A 544 12.47 -21.51 11.36
N SER A 545 12.02 -22.75 11.14
CA SER A 545 12.92 -23.87 10.83
C SER A 545 13.68 -23.70 9.52
N PHE A 546 13.15 -22.91 8.58
CA PHE A 546 13.79 -22.55 7.33
C PHE A 546 14.62 -21.25 7.40
N GLY A 547 14.72 -20.63 8.59
CA GLY A 547 15.46 -19.38 8.80
C GLY A 547 14.74 -18.14 8.27
N PHE A 548 13.41 -18.19 8.14
CA PHE A 548 12.59 -17.03 7.79
C PHE A 548 11.87 -16.50 9.02
N ASP A 549 12.04 -15.20 9.28
CA ASP A 549 11.27 -14.49 10.29
C ASP A 549 9.90 -14.12 9.70
N THR A 550 8.82 -14.51 10.39
CA THR A 550 7.45 -14.19 10.01
C THR A 550 7.02 -12.84 10.59
N THR A 551 6.47 -11.97 9.76
CA THR A 551 5.86 -10.70 10.21
C THR A 551 4.38 -10.89 10.54
N ASN A 552 3.77 -9.95 11.28
CA ASN A 552 2.32 -9.98 11.53
C ASN A 552 1.47 -9.90 10.25
N LEU A 553 2.05 -9.42 9.13
CA LEU A 553 1.40 -9.41 7.82
C LEU A 553 1.30 -10.81 7.20
N ASP A 554 2.18 -11.72 7.61
CA ASP A 554 2.30 -13.09 7.09
C ASP A 554 1.32 -14.06 7.77
N LEU A 555 0.56 -13.56 8.74
CA LEU A 555 -0.39 -14.32 9.56
C LEU A 555 -1.83 -14.27 9.01
N ASP A 556 -2.02 -13.66 7.84
CA ASP A 556 -3.31 -13.60 7.16
C ASP A 556 -3.54 -14.90 6.37
N LEU A 557 -4.54 -15.68 6.80
CA LEU A 557 -4.89 -16.93 6.13
C LEU A 557 -5.45 -16.65 4.73
N PRO A 558 -5.02 -17.39 3.71
CA PRO A 558 -5.57 -17.22 2.37
C PRO A 558 -7.06 -17.57 2.37
N TYR A 559 -7.86 -16.74 1.73
CA TYR A 559 -9.25 -17.06 1.45
C TYR A 559 -9.38 -17.70 0.08
N LEU A 560 -10.36 -18.60 -0.06
CA LEU A 560 -10.67 -19.23 -1.33
C LEU A 560 -11.67 -18.36 -2.10
N TYR A 561 -11.33 -18.00 -3.32
CA TYR A 561 -12.24 -17.36 -4.26
C TYR A 561 -12.14 -18.03 -5.62
N CYS A 562 -13.12 -17.80 -6.49
CA CYS A 562 -13.11 -18.33 -7.84
C CYS A 562 -13.34 -17.26 -8.89
N ILE A 563 -12.77 -17.44 -10.07
CA ILE A 563 -13.02 -16.60 -11.24
C ILE A 563 -13.59 -17.45 -12.39
N PRO A 564 -14.60 -16.97 -13.12
CA PRO A 564 -15.22 -17.75 -14.19
C PRO A 564 -14.31 -17.82 -15.44
N LYS A 565 -14.16 -19.04 -15.97
CA LYS A 565 -13.52 -19.37 -17.24
C LYS A 565 -14.57 -19.40 -18.34
N MET A 566 -15.02 -18.22 -18.75
CA MET A 566 -16.06 -18.06 -19.78
C MET A 566 -15.62 -18.54 -21.18
N HIS A 567 -14.32 -18.75 -21.40
CA HIS A 567 -13.78 -19.30 -22.66
C HIS A 567 -13.85 -20.85 -22.74
N LYS A 568 -14.42 -21.53 -21.74
CA LYS A 568 -14.64 -22.99 -21.73
C LYS A 568 -16.12 -23.30 -21.92
N ASN A 569 -16.47 -24.44 -22.51
CA ASN A 569 -17.86 -24.87 -22.67
C ASN A 569 -18.07 -26.28 -22.08
N PRO A 570 -18.94 -26.46 -21.07
CA PRO A 570 -19.60 -25.41 -20.29
C PRO A 570 -18.59 -24.54 -19.52
N TYR A 571 -19.02 -23.37 -19.04
CA TYR A 571 -18.19 -22.47 -18.25
C TYR A 571 -17.60 -23.23 -17.05
N LYS A 572 -16.29 -23.08 -16.84
CA LYS A 572 -15.58 -23.64 -15.69
C LYS A 572 -15.19 -22.54 -14.72
N GLN A 573 -14.76 -22.87 -13.52
CA GLN A 573 -14.18 -21.91 -12.58
C GLN A 573 -12.68 -22.16 -12.40
N ARG A 574 -11.94 -21.10 -12.07
CA ARG A 574 -10.58 -21.20 -11.51
C ARG A 574 -10.70 -20.87 -10.04
N PHE A 575 -10.47 -21.84 -9.18
CA PHE A 575 -10.33 -21.62 -7.75
C PHE A 575 -8.92 -21.12 -7.45
N ILE A 576 -8.84 -20.12 -6.58
CA ILE A 576 -7.60 -19.47 -6.18
C ILE A 576 -7.67 -19.31 -4.66
N ALA A 577 -6.76 -19.99 -3.95
CA ALA A 577 -6.48 -19.68 -2.57
C ALA A 577 -5.47 -18.52 -2.57
N GLY A 578 -5.94 -17.32 -2.28
CA GLY A 578 -5.13 -16.11 -2.34
C GLY A 578 -5.12 -15.42 -0.99
N SER A 579 -3.95 -14.92 -0.61
CA SER A 579 -3.84 -13.93 0.45
C SER A 579 -3.30 -12.64 -0.13
N SER A 580 -3.75 -11.51 0.40
CA SER A 580 -3.23 -10.19 0.03
C SER A 580 -1.75 -10.04 0.41
N LYS A 581 -1.30 -10.85 1.38
CA LYS A 581 0.05 -10.87 1.95
C LYS A 581 0.55 -12.31 1.94
N CYS A 582 1.78 -12.51 1.49
CA CYS A 582 2.31 -13.86 1.27
C CYS A 582 3.65 -13.98 1.96
N SER A 583 3.71 -14.87 2.96
CA SER A 583 4.93 -15.19 3.71
C SER A 583 6.10 -15.64 2.84
N THR A 584 5.82 -16.25 1.69
CA THR A 584 6.84 -16.64 0.71
C THR A 584 7.22 -15.54 -0.27
N LYS A 585 6.71 -14.30 -0.12
CA LYS A 585 7.05 -13.18 -1.01
C LYS A 585 8.51 -12.76 -0.84
N SER A 586 9.03 -12.77 0.38
CA SER A 586 10.47 -12.60 0.65
C SER A 586 11.31 -13.69 -0.03
N VAL A 587 10.80 -14.92 -0.04
CA VAL A 587 11.41 -16.08 -0.70
C VAL A 587 11.39 -15.95 -2.24
N SER A 588 10.29 -15.48 -2.82
CA SER A 588 10.15 -15.28 -4.28
C SER A 588 10.88 -14.03 -4.80
N ILE A 589 11.21 -13.09 -3.93
CA ILE A 589 12.11 -11.94 -4.19
C ILE A 589 13.59 -12.34 -4.01
N SER A 590 13.86 -13.52 -3.45
CA SER A 590 15.21 -14.09 -3.31
C SER A 590 15.75 -14.96 -4.47
N PRO A 591 15.42 -14.79 -5.78
CA PRO A 591 16.14 -15.47 -6.86
C PRO A 591 17.62 -15.07 -6.94
N LYS A 592 18.00 -13.95 -6.32
CA LYS A 592 19.39 -13.47 -6.28
C LYS A 592 20.29 -14.25 -5.31
N PHE A 593 19.75 -15.00 -4.35
CA PHE A 593 20.55 -15.82 -3.43
C PHE A 593 20.70 -17.27 -3.89
N TYR A 594 19.74 -17.80 -4.66
CA TYR A 594 19.70 -19.22 -5.05
C TYR A 594 20.57 -19.60 -6.26
N LEU A 595 21.02 -18.64 -7.08
CA LEU A 595 21.90 -18.92 -8.22
C LEU A 595 23.41 -18.85 -7.87
N LYS A 596 23.77 -18.46 -6.65
CA LYS A 596 25.16 -18.33 -6.20
C LYS A 596 25.71 -19.56 -5.46
N SER A 597 24.87 -20.51 -5.05
CA SER A 597 25.27 -21.76 -4.40
C SER A 597 24.87 -22.97 -5.23
N ASN A 598 25.68 -23.25 -6.25
CA ASN A 598 25.53 -24.39 -7.14
C ASN A 598 25.72 -25.75 -6.41
N LEU A 599 25.18 -26.83 -7.01
CA LEU A 599 25.32 -28.27 -6.71
C LEU A 599 24.44 -28.97 -5.65
N GLY A 600 23.76 -28.29 -4.72
CA GLY A 600 22.91 -28.98 -3.73
C GLY A 600 21.51 -29.38 -4.22
N TYR A 601 20.95 -28.64 -5.17
CA TYR A 601 19.52 -28.70 -5.48
C TYR A 601 19.09 -29.92 -6.30
N LYS A 602 19.99 -30.51 -7.11
CA LYS A 602 19.70 -31.79 -7.79
C LYS A 602 19.51 -32.95 -6.80
N ASN A 603 20.15 -32.91 -5.64
CA ASN A 603 19.98 -33.92 -4.59
C ASN A 603 18.81 -33.60 -3.64
N ILE A 604 18.50 -32.32 -3.42
CA ILE A 604 17.39 -31.90 -2.56
C ILE A 604 16.05 -32.08 -3.26
N VAL A 605 15.90 -31.69 -4.53
CA VAL A 605 14.66 -31.95 -5.30
C VAL A 605 14.47 -33.44 -5.53
N ARG A 606 15.54 -34.20 -5.77
CA ARG A 606 15.46 -35.66 -5.89
C ARG A 606 15.08 -36.30 -4.56
N ARG A 607 15.54 -35.79 -3.41
CA ARG A 607 15.11 -36.25 -2.07
C ARG A 607 13.70 -35.79 -1.71
N TYR A 608 13.25 -34.62 -2.13
CA TYR A 608 11.89 -34.14 -1.88
C TYR A 608 10.85 -34.90 -2.73
N ILE A 609 11.19 -35.22 -3.99
CA ILE A 609 10.36 -36.06 -4.86
C ILE A 609 10.41 -37.53 -4.42
N LEU A 610 11.56 -38.06 -3.99
CA LEU A 610 11.66 -39.45 -3.49
C LEU A 610 11.03 -39.62 -2.10
N ALA A 611 11.07 -38.64 -1.21
CA ALA A 611 10.42 -38.70 0.11
C ALA A 611 8.88 -38.67 -0.01
N VAL A 612 8.34 -38.01 -1.04
CA VAL A 612 6.90 -38.00 -1.31
C VAL A 612 6.43 -39.31 -1.99
N VAL A 613 7.33 -40.07 -2.62
CA VAL A 613 6.99 -41.31 -3.34
C VAL A 613 7.35 -42.60 -2.56
N SER A 614 8.23 -42.56 -1.54
CA SER A 614 8.82 -43.76 -0.92
C SER A 614 8.26 -44.20 0.44
N THR A 615 7.12 -43.68 0.90
CA THR A 615 6.47 -44.17 2.15
C THR A 615 5.00 -44.50 1.97
N ARG A 616 4.69 -45.24 0.90
CA ARG A 616 3.69 -46.32 0.88
C ARG A 616 4.00 -47.28 -0.27
N CYS A 617 4.91 -48.21 -0.02
CA CYS A 617 4.82 -49.64 -0.33
C CYS A 617 6.21 -50.25 -0.13
N GLY A 618 6.30 -51.22 0.79
CA GLY A 618 7.49 -52.02 0.97
C GLY A 618 7.70 -52.94 -0.23
N PHE A 619 8.90 -52.87 -0.79
CA PHE A 619 9.71 -53.98 -1.31
C PHE A 619 11.17 -53.53 -1.30
#